data_AF-A0AA39UHI1-F1
#
_entry.id   AF-A0AA39UHI1-F1
#
_cell.length_a   1.000
_cell.length_b   1.000
_cell.length_c   1.000
_cell.angle_alpha   90.00
_cell.angle_beta   90.00
_cell.angle_gamma   90.00
#
_symmetry.space_group_name_H-M   'P 1'
#
loop_
_entity.id
_entity.type
_entity.pdbx_description
1 polymer ?
#
loop_
_entity_poly.entity_id
_entity_poly.type
_entity_poly.pdbx_seq_one_letter_code
_entity_poly.pdbx_strand_id
1 'polypeptide(L)'
;MFPRTLALHSSTITFTVLGSCRFAHNDFYVTAHGRRKNITSPDFLPLQYLSQEEKKRLSSPPPDPSELKDLVLQERYEGARRLRIHLLSLQVPIQRDIIYADAAFHYIKSQPKDFMQEFVAWLSLVPPKHDMPGRGSPFSRIQWLLFSTGVPNVSFPIVTQFGVAATSLGYLKDIWPHLGQTLSLLADPASGLNYLTDLERAAVQYEKGIRPERVLQIEQYYRAMMINTCCHMGWLQQAVNLLHKSNETRLPQDTYQLILRKLREDGDEDGVEIAKKIIVAHEASVAWQMRSTLLMPSRYHCYHGAQATQKESGTKP
;
A
#
# COMPACT_ATOMS: atom_id res chain seq x y z
N MET A 1 -12.71 -2.63 -51.19
CA MET A 1 -12.95 -3.40 -49.95
C MET A 1 -12.39 -2.59 -48.79
N PHE A 2 -13.24 -1.96 -47.99
CA PHE A 2 -12.86 -1.22 -46.78
C PHE A 2 -13.02 -2.14 -45.57
N PRO A 3 -12.08 -2.19 -44.61
CA PRO A 3 -12.31 -2.89 -43.36
C PRO A 3 -13.17 -2.02 -42.43
N ARG A 4 -14.21 -2.64 -41.88
CA ARG A 4 -15.13 -2.07 -40.89
C ARG A 4 -14.38 -1.80 -39.58
N THR A 5 -14.45 -0.55 -39.12
CA THR A 5 -14.08 -0.13 -37.77
C THR A 5 -15.08 -0.73 -36.77
N LEU A 6 -14.61 -1.61 -35.88
CA LEU A 6 -15.39 -2.05 -34.71
C LEU A 6 -15.24 -0.99 -33.62
N ALA A 7 -16.34 -0.30 -33.31
CA ALA A 7 -16.44 0.58 -32.16
C ALA A 7 -16.50 -0.27 -30.88
N LEU A 8 -15.45 -0.18 -30.05
CA LEU A 8 -15.46 -0.71 -28.69
C LEU A 8 -16.20 0.27 -27.78
N HIS A 9 -17.35 -0.16 -27.25
CA HIS A 9 -18.09 0.57 -26.24
C HIS A 9 -17.27 0.64 -24.94
N SER A 10 -17.08 1.87 -24.45
CA SER A 10 -16.45 2.16 -23.17
C SER A 10 -17.44 1.87 -22.04
N SER A 11 -17.31 0.71 -21.38
CA SER A 11 -18.04 0.40 -20.16
C SER A 11 -17.34 1.05 -18.98
N THR A 12 -17.97 2.09 -18.42
CA THR A 12 -17.57 2.81 -17.22
C THR A 12 -17.59 1.86 -16.01
N ILE A 13 -16.41 1.49 -15.51
CA ILE A 13 -16.25 0.81 -14.22
C ILE A 13 -16.08 1.88 -13.15
N THR A 14 -17.10 2.05 -12.31
CA THR A 14 -17.09 2.97 -11.17
C THR A 14 -16.19 2.39 -10.07
N PHE A 15 -14.99 2.96 -9.90
CA PHE A 15 -14.11 2.63 -8.78
C PHE A 15 -14.69 3.18 -7.48
N THR A 16 -15.09 2.30 -6.57
CA THR A 16 -15.45 2.69 -5.20
C THR A 16 -14.16 2.76 -4.39
N VAL A 17 -13.83 3.96 -3.93
CA VAL A 17 -12.64 4.29 -3.13
C VAL A 17 -12.70 3.54 -1.79
N LEU A 18 -11.74 2.64 -1.54
CA LEU A 18 -11.46 2.08 -0.21
C LEU A 18 -10.85 3.20 0.65
N GLY A 19 -11.68 3.78 1.51
CA GLY A 19 -11.30 4.80 2.47
C GLY A 19 -10.29 4.27 3.50
N SER A 20 -9.28 5.09 3.74
CA SER A 20 -8.23 4.95 4.75
C SER A 20 -8.80 4.66 6.15
N CYS A 21 -8.39 3.54 6.75
CA CYS A 21 -8.58 3.27 8.18
C CYS A 21 -7.70 4.23 9.00
N ARG A 22 -8.29 5.29 9.54
CA ARG A 22 -7.74 6.03 10.68
C ARG A 22 -8.44 5.53 11.95
N PHE A 23 -7.67 4.94 12.86
CA PHE A 23 -8.09 4.75 14.25
C PHE A 23 -8.08 6.10 14.95
N ALA A 24 -9.26 6.62 15.26
CA ALA A 24 -9.48 7.67 16.24
C ALA A 24 -10.83 7.40 16.90
N HIS A 25 -10.84 7.38 18.23
CA HIS A 25 -12.00 7.22 19.11
C HIS A 25 -13.27 7.85 18.53
N ASN A 26 -14.23 7.01 18.15
CA ASN A 26 -15.54 7.46 17.75
C ASN A 26 -16.56 6.43 18.23
N ASP A 27 -17.44 6.86 19.13
CA ASP A 27 -18.53 6.10 19.74
C ASP A 27 -19.67 5.82 18.74
N PHE A 28 -19.32 5.29 17.56
CA PHE A 28 -20.26 5.05 16.49
C PHE A 28 -20.01 3.69 15.85
N TYR A 29 -21.08 2.93 15.60
CA TYR A 29 -21.05 1.76 14.74
C TYR A 29 -21.89 2.00 13.48
N VAL A 30 -21.55 1.27 12.41
CA VAL A 30 -22.24 1.35 11.13
C VAL A 30 -23.14 0.13 11.00
N THR A 31 -24.44 0.34 10.78
CA THR A 31 -25.39 -0.76 10.58
C THR A 31 -25.22 -1.41 9.20
N ALA A 32 -25.82 -2.58 8.99
CA ALA A 32 -25.85 -3.28 7.69
C ALA A 32 -26.47 -2.44 6.54
N HIS A 33 -27.07 -1.28 6.84
CA HIS A 33 -27.63 -0.33 5.87
C HIS A 33 -26.80 0.96 5.75
N GLY A 34 -25.57 0.98 6.26
CA GLY A 34 -24.66 2.12 6.15
C GLY A 34 -25.01 3.33 7.02
N ARG A 35 -25.97 3.21 7.95
CA ARG A 35 -26.30 4.31 8.87
C ARG A 35 -25.33 4.31 10.05
N ARG A 36 -24.73 5.47 10.35
CA ARG A 36 -23.96 5.69 11.59
C ARG A 36 -24.92 5.85 12.76
N LYS A 37 -24.77 5.03 13.80
CA LYS A 37 -25.51 5.17 15.08
C LYS A 37 -24.55 5.42 16.23
N ASN A 38 -24.96 6.30 17.14
CA ASN A 38 -24.25 6.62 18.38
C ASN A 38 -24.38 5.43 19.36
N ILE A 39 -23.31 5.07 20.08
CA ILE A 39 -23.30 4.01 21.10
C ILE A 39 -24.31 4.28 22.23
N THR A 40 -24.66 5.53 22.51
CA THR A 40 -25.70 5.91 23.49
C THR A 40 -27.14 5.80 22.96
N SER A 41 -27.34 5.31 21.74
CA SER A 41 -28.68 5.11 21.17
C SER A 41 -29.43 3.98 21.92
N PRO A 42 -30.73 4.15 22.23
CA PRO A 42 -31.54 3.18 22.99
C PRO A 42 -31.75 1.82 22.28
N ASP A 43 -31.18 1.64 21.08
CA ASP A 43 -31.18 0.37 20.35
C ASP A 43 -30.09 -0.61 20.83
N PHE A 44 -29.27 -0.23 21.82
CA PHE A 44 -28.39 -1.15 22.52
C PHE A 44 -29.22 -1.99 23.50
N LEU A 45 -29.77 -3.11 23.01
CA LEU A 45 -30.47 -4.06 23.86
C LEU A 45 -29.49 -4.63 24.90
N PRO A 46 -29.75 -4.45 26.21
CA PRO A 46 -28.94 -5.09 27.25
C PRO A 46 -28.88 -6.61 27.02
N LEU A 47 -27.75 -7.25 27.35
CA LEU A 47 -27.51 -8.70 27.14
C LEU A 47 -28.66 -9.62 27.62
N GLN A 48 -29.49 -9.13 28.54
CA GLN A 48 -30.69 -9.82 29.01
C GLN A 48 -31.73 -10.10 27.89
N TYR A 49 -31.75 -9.32 26.81
CA TYR A 49 -32.69 -9.45 25.68
C TYR A 49 -32.21 -10.31 24.52
N LEU A 50 -30.97 -10.81 24.57
CA LEU A 50 -30.51 -11.79 23.57
C LEU A 50 -31.32 -13.08 23.70
N SER A 51 -31.70 -13.64 22.55
CA SER A 51 -32.36 -14.95 22.49
C SER A 51 -31.49 -16.03 23.13
N GLN A 52 -32.09 -17.13 23.60
CA GLN A 52 -31.31 -18.24 24.17
C GLN A 52 -30.33 -18.83 23.15
N GLU A 53 -30.63 -18.78 21.85
CA GLU A 53 -29.69 -19.20 20.80
C GLU A 53 -28.51 -18.23 20.66
N GLU A 54 -28.73 -16.93 20.75
CA GLU A 54 -27.65 -15.93 20.76
C GLU A 54 -26.80 -16.04 22.03
N LYS A 55 -27.42 -16.26 23.19
CA LYS A 55 -26.71 -16.53 24.45
C LYS A 55 -25.93 -17.85 24.40
N LYS A 56 -26.45 -18.88 23.73
CA LYS A 56 -25.76 -20.16 23.52
C LYS A 56 -24.61 -20.05 22.52
N ARG A 57 -24.75 -19.22 21.47
CA ARG A 57 -23.66 -18.84 20.56
C ARG A 57 -22.59 -17.98 21.22
N LEU A 58 -22.96 -17.16 22.21
CA LEU A 58 -22.01 -16.44 23.07
C LEU A 58 -21.37 -17.34 24.13
N SER A 59 -21.94 -18.52 24.40
CA SER A 59 -21.44 -19.49 25.38
C SER A 59 -20.48 -20.53 24.80
N SER A 60 -20.35 -20.63 23.47
CA SER A 60 -19.27 -21.42 22.88
C SER A 60 -17.95 -20.69 23.09
N PRO A 61 -16.86 -21.37 23.48
CA PRO A 61 -15.55 -20.75 23.58
C PRO A 61 -15.21 -20.09 22.23
N PRO A 62 -14.56 -18.91 22.23
CA PRO A 62 -14.15 -18.27 21.00
C PRO A 62 -13.29 -19.26 20.18
N PRO A 63 -13.44 -19.28 18.84
CA PRO A 63 -12.64 -20.15 18.00
C PRO A 63 -11.16 -19.88 18.24
N ASP A 64 -10.35 -20.92 18.32
CA ASP A 64 -8.90 -20.77 18.48
C ASP A 64 -8.29 -20.22 17.18
N PRO A 65 -7.60 -19.08 17.19
CA PRO A 65 -6.89 -18.57 16.03
C PRO A 65 -5.88 -19.55 15.43
N SER A 66 -5.35 -20.48 16.23
CA SER A 66 -4.42 -21.52 15.76
C SER A 66 -5.07 -22.46 14.73
N GLU A 67 -6.37 -22.72 14.85
CA GLU A 67 -7.14 -23.57 13.93
C GLU A 67 -7.15 -22.99 12.50
N LEU A 68 -7.08 -21.66 12.36
CA LEU A 68 -7.02 -21.01 11.05
C LEU A 68 -5.80 -21.44 10.26
N LYS A 69 -4.64 -21.50 10.92
CA LYS A 69 -3.38 -21.94 10.33
C LYS A 69 -3.47 -23.42 9.93
N ASP A 70 -4.02 -24.26 10.79
CA ASP A 70 -4.19 -25.68 10.52
C ASP A 70 -5.11 -25.94 9.32
N LEU A 71 -6.20 -25.18 9.18
CA LEU A 71 -7.09 -25.28 8.01
C LEU A 71 -6.39 -24.90 6.70
N VAL A 72 -5.52 -23.88 6.71
CA VAL A 72 -4.74 -23.51 5.53
C VAL A 72 -3.69 -24.57 5.21
N LEU A 73 -3.01 -25.12 6.22
CA LEU A 73 -2.04 -26.22 6.07
C LEU A 73 -2.69 -27.49 5.49
N GLN A 74 -3.94 -27.77 5.87
CA GLN A 74 -4.73 -28.89 5.36
C GLN A 74 -5.40 -28.59 4.00
N GLU A 75 -5.09 -27.45 3.37
CA GLU A 75 -5.69 -26.99 2.11
C GLU A 75 -7.22 -26.83 2.14
N ARG A 76 -7.81 -26.69 3.35
CA ARG A 76 -9.25 -26.49 3.55
C ARG A 76 -9.63 -25.01 3.46
N TYR A 77 -9.33 -24.38 2.31
CA TYR A 77 -9.39 -22.92 2.14
C TYR A 77 -10.78 -22.29 2.36
N GLU A 78 -11.86 -22.99 2.01
CA GLU A 78 -13.23 -22.51 2.26
C GLU A 78 -13.59 -22.52 3.76
N GLY A 79 -13.12 -23.54 4.48
CA GLY A 79 -13.24 -23.60 5.94
C GLY A 79 -12.43 -22.49 6.60
N ALA A 80 -11.18 -22.34 6.18
CA ALA A 80 -10.29 -21.28 6.65
C ALA A 80 -10.89 -19.89 6.40
N ARG A 81 -11.49 -19.66 5.23
CA ARG A 81 -12.18 -18.39 4.90
C ARG A 81 -13.32 -18.09 5.87
N ARG A 82 -14.20 -19.05 6.11
CA ARG A 82 -15.32 -18.87 7.06
C ARG A 82 -14.82 -18.57 8.46
N LEU A 83 -13.80 -19.30 8.93
CA LEU A 83 -13.18 -19.06 10.23
C LEU A 83 -12.52 -17.68 10.31
N ARG A 84 -11.78 -17.24 9.28
CA ARG A 84 -11.18 -15.90 9.20
C ARG A 84 -12.24 -14.81 9.34
N ILE A 85 -13.34 -14.90 8.57
CA ILE A 85 -14.44 -13.94 8.64
C ILE A 85 -15.05 -13.92 10.05
N HIS A 86 -15.22 -15.09 10.66
CA HIS A 86 -15.76 -15.20 12.00
C HIS A 86 -14.83 -14.58 13.07
N LEU A 87 -13.53 -14.90 13.04
CA LEU A 87 -12.52 -14.30 13.93
C LEU A 87 -12.50 -12.77 13.81
N LEU A 88 -12.54 -12.24 12.58
CA LEU A 88 -12.61 -10.80 12.34
C LEU A 88 -13.91 -10.18 12.86
N SER A 89 -15.05 -10.86 12.72
CA SER A 89 -16.34 -10.39 13.25
C SER A 89 -16.35 -10.30 14.78
N LEU A 90 -15.58 -11.17 15.44
CA LEU A 90 -15.38 -11.19 16.89
C LEU A 90 -14.22 -10.30 17.35
N GLN A 91 -13.57 -9.58 16.43
CA GLN A 91 -12.37 -8.76 16.69
C GLN A 91 -11.22 -9.56 17.34
N VAL A 92 -11.17 -10.88 17.09
CA VAL A 92 -10.07 -11.72 17.58
C VAL A 92 -8.86 -11.48 16.68
N PRO A 93 -7.70 -11.07 17.24
CA PRO A 93 -6.51 -10.82 16.44
C PRO A 93 -6.01 -12.11 15.82
N ILE A 94 -5.83 -12.10 14.50
CA ILE A 94 -5.24 -13.21 13.76
C ILE A 94 -3.73 -13.01 13.73
N GLN A 95 -2.99 -13.97 14.30
CA GLN A 95 -1.54 -13.96 14.22
C GLN A 95 -1.10 -14.09 12.76
N ARG A 96 -0.20 -13.21 12.32
CA ARG A 96 0.34 -13.24 10.97
C ARG A 96 1.26 -14.44 10.77
N ASP A 97 1.19 -15.07 9.59
CA ASP A 97 2.02 -16.22 9.24
C ASP A 97 2.22 -16.29 7.71
N ILE A 98 3.37 -16.80 7.28
CA ILE A 98 3.72 -16.92 5.86
C ILE A 98 2.78 -17.87 5.11
N ILE A 99 2.17 -18.83 5.81
CA ILE A 99 1.28 -19.83 5.22
C ILE A 99 0.05 -19.19 4.54
N TYR A 100 -0.35 -18.00 4.97
CA TYR A 100 -1.48 -17.30 4.35
C TYR A 100 -1.19 -16.84 2.92
N ALA A 101 0.08 -16.81 2.49
CA ALA A 101 0.43 -16.64 1.08
C ALA A 101 -0.06 -17.82 0.21
N ASP A 102 -0.12 -19.04 0.76
CA ASP A 102 -0.66 -20.20 0.03
C ASP A 102 -2.18 -20.12 -0.11
N ALA A 103 -2.88 -19.60 0.91
CA ALA A 103 -4.30 -19.29 0.78
C ALA A 103 -4.53 -18.21 -0.29
N ALA A 104 -3.77 -17.11 -0.27
CA ALA A 104 -3.84 -16.07 -1.29
C ALA A 104 -3.60 -16.64 -2.71
N PHE A 105 -2.59 -17.50 -2.86
CA PHE A 105 -2.29 -18.21 -4.10
C PHE A 105 -3.46 -19.06 -4.59
N HIS A 106 -4.13 -19.80 -3.69
CA HIS A 106 -5.31 -20.58 -4.03
C HIS A 106 -6.39 -19.73 -4.69
N TYR A 107 -6.74 -18.57 -4.12
CA TYR A 107 -7.79 -17.69 -4.66
C TYR A 107 -7.44 -17.09 -6.04
N ILE A 108 -6.16 -16.78 -6.31
CA ILE A 108 -5.75 -16.38 -7.67
C ILE A 108 -5.94 -17.54 -8.65
N LYS A 109 -5.60 -18.76 -8.23
CA LYS A 109 -5.64 -19.94 -9.10
C LYS A 109 -7.07 -20.40 -9.39
N SER A 110 -7.95 -20.41 -8.40
CA SER A 110 -9.33 -20.87 -8.53
C SER A 110 -10.29 -19.82 -9.08
N GLN A 111 -9.95 -18.52 -8.95
CA GLN A 111 -10.74 -17.38 -9.40
C GLN A 111 -12.25 -17.47 -9.06
N PRO A 112 -12.64 -17.77 -7.81
CA PRO A 112 -14.04 -17.77 -7.42
C PRO A 112 -14.64 -16.35 -7.54
N LYS A 113 -15.96 -16.26 -7.35
CA LYS A 113 -16.59 -14.95 -7.15
C LYS A 113 -15.89 -14.22 -5.98
N ASP A 114 -15.60 -12.94 -6.17
CA ASP A 114 -14.91 -12.09 -5.19
C ASP A 114 -13.43 -12.47 -4.91
N PHE A 115 -12.79 -13.27 -5.79
CA PHE A 115 -11.42 -13.75 -5.57
C PHE A 115 -10.41 -12.63 -5.30
N MET A 116 -10.58 -11.44 -5.88
CA MET A 116 -9.66 -10.31 -5.66
C MET A 116 -9.71 -9.81 -4.22
N GLN A 117 -10.92 -9.71 -3.64
CA GLN A 117 -11.08 -9.30 -2.25
C GLN A 117 -10.48 -10.33 -1.31
N GLU A 118 -10.72 -11.61 -1.59
CA GLU A 118 -10.16 -12.70 -0.80
C GLU A 118 -8.65 -12.79 -0.90
N PHE A 119 -8.11 -12.61 -2.10
CA PHE A 119 -6.67 -12.57 -2.36
C PHE A 119 -5.98 -11.49 -1.51
N VAL A 120 -6.46 -10.24 -1.56
CA VAL A 120 -5.90 -9.13 -0.78
C VAL A 120 -6.09 -9.36 0.72
N ALA A 121 -7.24 -9.87 1.14
CA ALA A 121 -7.52 -10.18 2.55
C ALA A 121 -6.52 -11.21 3.10
N TRP A 122 -6.26 -12.29 2.38
CA TRP A 122 -5.27 -13.29 2.78
C TRP A 122 -3.84 -12.73 2.77
N LEU A 123 -3.46 -11.93 1.77
CA LEU A 123 -2.16 -11.28 1.76
C LEU A 123 -1.93 -10.38 2.98
N SER A 124 -2.97 -9.69 3.47
CA SER A 124 -2.85 -8.81 4.64
C SER A 124 -2.48 -9.55 5.94
N LEU A 125 -2.65 -10.87 5.97
CA LEU A 125 -2.25 -11.73 7.09
C LEU A 125 -0.80 -12.23 6.98
N VAL A 126 -0.12 -11.98 5.86
CA VAL A 126 1.31 -12.32 5.72
C VAL A 126 2.14 -11.36 6.58
N PRO A 127 3.18 -11.84 7.30
CA PRO A 127 4.03 -10.99 8.10
C PRO A 127 4.68 -9.89 7.26
N PRO A 128 4.79 -8.65 7.77
CA PRO A 128 5.53 -7.61 7.11
C PRO A 128 7.02 -7.98 7.06
N LYS A 129 7.76 -7.42 6.09
CA LYS A 129 9.13 -7.79 5.79
C LYS A 129 10.08 -7.66 6.99
N HIS A 130 9.87 -6.67 7.86
CA HIS A 130 10.71 -6.45 9.03
C HIS A 130 10.52 -7.50 10.14
N ASP A 131 9.38 -8.20 10.15
CA ASP A 131 9.07 -9.26 11.12
C ASP A 131 9.49 -10.66 10.63
N MET A 132 10.02 -10.76 9.41
CA MET A 132 10.34 -12.04 8.78
C MET A 132 11.67 -12.63 9.29
N PRO A 133 11.69 -13.88 9.80
CA PRO A 133 12.88 -14.49 10.39
C PRO A 133 13.89 -15.05 9.38
N GLY A 134 13.67 -14.93 8.07
CA GLY A 134 14.46 -15.65 7.06
C GLY A 134 14.71 -14.89 5.75
N ARG A 135 15.65 -15.43 4.96
CA ARG A 135 15.90 -14.97 3.59
C ARG A 135 14.91 -15.66 2.65
N GLY A 136 13.94 -14.90 2.15
CA GLY A 136 13.00 -15.38 1.14
C GLY A 136 11.80 -14.47 0.98
N SER A 137 11.19 -14.53 -0.20
CA SER A 137 9.88 -13.92 -0.45
C SER A 137 8.80 -14.98 -0.19
N PRO A 138 7.83 -14.73 0.70
CA PRO A 138 6.68 -15.63 0.88
C PRO A 138 5.82 -15.70 -0.39
N PHE A 139 6.05 -14.79 -1.34
CA PHE A 139 5.27 -14.67 -2.56
C PHE A 139 5.85 -15.44 -3.75
N SER A 140 6.89 -16.26 -3.57
CA SER A 140 7.58 -16.93 -4.68
C SER A 140 6.63 -17.70 -5.62
N ARG A 141 5.64 -18.41 -5.08
CA ARG A 141 4.62 -19.13 -5.88
C ARG A 141 3.69 -18.18 -6.64
N ILE A 142 3.27 -17.10 -5.99
CA ILE A 142 2.41 -16.06 -6.60
C ILE A 142 3.19 -15.35 -7.71
N GLN A 143 4.45 -14.97 -7.47
CA GLN A 143 5.32 -14.36 -8.47
C GLN A 143 5.51 -15.26 -9.68
N TRP A 144 5.82 -16.55 -9.46
CA TRP A 144 5.96 -17.51 -10.55
C TRP A 144 4.65 -17.64 -11.37
N LEU A 145 3.50 -17.73 -10.70
CA LEU A 145 2.20 -17.80 -11.37
C LEU A 145 1.93 -16.54 -12.20
N LEU A 146 2.09 -15.35 -11.60
CA LEU A 146 1.74 -14.08 -12.23
C LEU A 146 2.72 -13.69 -13.36
N PHE A 147 4.00 -14.05 -13.26
CA PHE A 147 5.04 -13.52 -14.15
C PHE A 147 5.72 -14.56 -15.03
N SER A 148 5.70 -15.85 -14.68
CA SER A 148 6.46 -16.89 -15.42
C SER A 148 5.58 -17.83 -16.23
N THR A 149 4.32 -18.03 -15.88
CA THR A 149 3.47 -19.01 -16.57
C THR A 149 3.01 -18.58 -17.96
N GLY A 150 3.40 -17.39 -18.42
CA GLY A 150 3.16 -16.92 -19.79
C GLY A 150 1.68 -16.80 -20.15
N VAL A 151 0.75 -16.92 -19.19
CA VAL A 151 -0.68 -16.80 -19.43
C VAL A 151 -0.95 -15.35 -19.80
N PRO A 152 -1.30 -15.03 -21.06
CA PRO A 152 -1.52 -13.66 -21.52
C PRO A 152 -2.73 -12.96 -20.84
N ASN A 153 -3.42 -13.68 -19.95
CA ASN A 153 -4.65 -13.30 -19.27
C ASN A 153 -4.47 -13.07 -17.76
N VAL A 154 -3.24 -13.03 -17.23
CA VAL A 154 -3.04 -12.46 -15.89
C VAL A 154 -3.41 -10.99 -15.97
N SER A 155 -4.64 -10.67 -15.58
CA SER A 155 -5.18 -9.33 -15.74
C SER A 155 -4.27 -8.33 -15.00
N PHE A 156 -3.90 -7.25 -15.68
CA PHE A 156 -3.18 -6.13 -15.09
C PHE A 156 -3.73 -5.72 -13.70
N PRO A 157 -5.07 -5.73 -13.45
CA PRO A 157 -5.64 -5.57 -12.11
C PRO A 157 -5.10 -6.51 -11.02
N ILE A 158 -4.85 -7.80 -11.31
CA ILE A 158 -4.31 -8.73 -10.31
C ILE A 158 -2.88 -8.36 -9.96
N VAL A 159 -2.07 -8.06 -10.99
CA VAL A 159 -0.66 -7.67 -10.80
C VAL A 159 -0.56 -6.38 -10.00
N THR A 160 -1.43 -5.40 -10.29
CA THR A 160 -1.41 -4.13 -9.57
C THR A 160 -1.85 -4.31 -8.11
N GLN A 161 -2.94 -5.03 -7.85
CA GLN A 161 -3.38 -5.32 -6.48
C GLN A 161 -2.34 -6.11 -5.69
N PHE A 162 -1.73 -7.14 -6.31
CA PHE A 162 -0.63 -7.89 -5.69
C PHE A 162 0.53 -6.96 -5.33
N GLY A 163 0.99 -6.15 -6.28
CA GLY A 163 2.15 -5.29 -6.05
C GLY A 163 1.92 -4.26 -4.96
N VAL A 164 0.75 -3.61 -4.92
CA VAL A 164 0.40 -2.65 -3.84
C VAL A 164 0.32 -3.37 -2.50
N ALA A 165 -0.38 -4.52 -2.42
CA ALA A 165 -0.51 -5.27 -1.17
C ALA A 165 0.85 -5.73 -0.63
N ALA A 166 1.68 -6.36 -1.48
CA ALA A 166 3.02 -6.80 -1.10
C ALA A 166 3.94 -5.62 -0.73
N THR A 167 3.81 -4.48 -1.42
CA THR A 167 4.58 -3.26 -1.11
C THR A 167 4.18 -2.65 0.22
N SER A 168 2.89 -2.66 0.57
CA SER A 168 2.39 -2.21 1.88
C SER A 168 2.93 -3.05 3.04
N LEU A 169 3.41 -4.25 2.75
CA LEU A 169 4.08 -5.15 3.69
C LEU A 169 5.62 -5.07 3.62
N GLY A 170 6.19 -4.19 2.78
CA GLY A 170 7.63 -3.96 2.69
C GLY A 170 8.38 -4.82 1.67
N TYR A 171 7.67 -5.54 0.79
CA TYR A 171 8.28 -6.50 -0.15
C TYR A 171 8.56 -5.92 -1.54
N LEU A 172 8.48 -4.60 -1.74
CA LEU A 172 8.64 -3.99 -3.05
C LEU A 172 9.97 -4.39 -3.72
N LYS A 173 11.08 -4.40 -2.98
CA LYS A 173 12.39 -4.82 -3.52
C LYS A 173 12.41 -6.26 -4.01
N ASP A 174 11.65 -7.15 -3.38
CA ASP A 174 11.60 -8.58 -3.74
C ASP A 174 10.75 -8.83 -5.01
N ILE A 175 9.77 -7.95 -5.26
CA ILE A 175 8.81 -8.12 -6.37
C ILE A 175 9.10 -7.22 -7.57
N TRP A 176 9.86 -6.12 -7.39
CA TRP A 176 10.09 -5.10 -8.40
C TRP A 176 10.65 -5.62 -9.74
N PRO A 177 11.66 -6.52 -9.78
CA PRO A 177 12.22 -7.00 -11.05
C PRO A 177 11.16 -7.59 -11.98
N HIS A 178 10.15 -8.26 -11.43
CA HIS A 178 9.06 -8.85 -12.20
C HIS A 178 7.94 -7.85 -12.53
N LEU A 179 7.65 -6.92 -11.61
CA LEU A 179 6.65 -5.88 -11.83
C LEU A 179 7.06 -4.91 -12.95
N GLY A 180 8.32 -4.50 -12.99
CA GLY A 180 8.81 -3.55 -14.00
C GLY A 180 8.62 -4.08 -15.43
N GLN A 181 8.94 -5.35 -15.66
CA GLN A 181 8.73 -6.00 -16.97
C GLN A 181 7.24 -6.12 -17.32
N THR A 182 6.40 -6.42 -16.32
CA THR A 182 4.96 -6.56 -16.55
C THR A 182 4.31 -5.22 -16.89
N LEU A 183 4.74 -4.15 -16.22
CA LEU A 183 4.31 -2.80 -16.53
C LEU A 183 4.63 -2.39 -17.96
N SER A 184 5.84 -2.70 -18.45
CA SER A 184 6.23 -2.34 -19.82
C SER A 184 5.42 -3.09 -20.89
N LEU A 185 4.88 -4.25 -20.55
CA LEU A 185 4.13 -5.10 -21.49
C LEU A 185 2.64 -4.81 -21.49
N LEU A 186 2.05 -4.50 -20.33
CA LEU A 186 0.59 -4.52 -20.15
C LEU A 186 -0.05 -3.16 -19.83
N ALA A 187 0.73 -2.17 -19.37
CA ALA A 187 0.16 -0.91 -18.92
C ALA A 187 0.16 0.15 -20.01
N ASP A 188 -0.95 0.87 -20.16
CA ASP A 188 -0.93 2.18 -20.81
C ASP A 188 -0.29 3.22 -19.86
N PRO A 189 0.22 4.36 -20.40
CA PRO A 189 0.93 5.35 -19.59
C PRO A 189 0.14 5.90 -18.40
N ALA A 190 -1.18 6.06 -18.53
CA ALA A 190 -2.01 6.63 -17.46
C ALA A 190 -2.24 5.61 -16.35
N SER A 191 -2.63 4.37 -16.70
CA SER A 191 -2.80 3.28 -15.72
C SER A 191 -1.49 2.91 -15.05
N GLY A 192 -0.39 2.88 -15.80
CA GLY A 192 0.95 2.63 -15.29
C GLY A 192 1.40 3.69 -14.29
N LEU A 193 1.18 4.98 -14.60
CA LEU A 193 1.50 6.07 -13.68
C LEU A 193 0.69 5.99 -12.37
N ASN A 194 -0.62 5.75 -12.46
CA ASN A 194 -1.47 5.62 -11.28
C ASN A 194 -0.98 4.48 -10.38
N TYR A 195 -0.66 3.34 -10.98
CA TYR A 195 -0.13 2.20 -10.24
C TYR A 195 1.23 2.50 -9.58
N LEU A 196 2.15 3.14 -10.31
CA LEU A 196 3.45 3.55 -9.76
C LEU A 196 3.27 4.50 -8.56
N THR A 197 2.31 5.44 -8.62
CA THR A 197 1.96 6.31 -7.49
C THR A 197 1.37 5.53 -6.32
N ASP A 198 0.55 4.51 -6.57
CA ASP A 198 0.01 3.66 -5.51
C ASP A 198 1.11 2.82 -4.83
N LEU A 199 2.10 2.34 -5.59
CA LEU A 199 3.28 1.67 -5.06
C LEU A 199 4.12 2.61 -4.18
N GLU A 200 4.43 3.83 -4.64
CA GLU A 200 5.14 4.84 -3.86
C GLU A 200 4.41 5.13 -2.54
N ARG A 201 3.10 5.38 -2.61
CA ARG A 201 2.28 5.63 -1.42
C ARG A 201 2.32 4.47 -0.44
N ALA A 202 2.16 3.24 -0.91
CA ALA A 202 2.20 2.05 -0.06
C ALA A 202 3.57 1.86 0.59
N ALA A 203 4.65 2.09 -0.15
CA ALA A 203 6.01 1.92 0.35
C ALA A 203 6.38 3.00 1.38
N VAL A 204 5.98 4.25 1.13
CA VAL A 204 6.15 5.37 2.06
C VAL A 204 5.35 5.13 3.35
N GLN A 205 4.10 4.66 3.25
CA GLN A 205 3.27 4.31 4.41
C GLN A 205 3.93 3.22 5.27
N TYR A 206 4.44 2.17 4.63
CA TYR A 206 5.16 1.09 5.30
C TYR A 206 6.39 1.63 6.06
N GLU A 207 7.25 2.39 5.38
CA GLU A 207 8.47 2.93 6.01
C GLU A 207 8.14 3.95 7.11
N LYS A 208 7.06 4.73 6.97
CA LYS A 208 6.61 5.66 8.02
C LYS A 208 6.27 4.93 9.32
N GLY A 209 5.73 3.71 9.25
CA GLY A 209 5.38 2.92 10.43
C GLY A 209 6.59 2.34 11.18
N ILE A 210 7.74 2.23 10.52
CA ILE A 210 8.91 1.50 11.04
C ILE A 210 10.10 2.44 11.27
N ARG A 211 10.35 3.34 10.32
CA ARG A 211 11.50 4.27 10.24
C ARG A 211 11.04 5.65 9.76
N PRO A 212 10.26 6.38 10.57
CA PRO A 212 9.72 7.69 10.17
C PRO A 212 10.80 8.69 9.76
N GLU A 213 12.01 8.58 10.31
CA GLU A 213 13.17 9.41 9.98
C GLU A 213 13.68 9.23 8.54
N ARG A 214 13.35 8.11 7.88
CA ARG A 214 13.77 7.80 6.51
C ARG A 214 12.73 8.12 5.46
N VAL A 215 11.53 8.53 5.84
CA VAL A 215 10.39 8.71 4.92
C VAL A 215 10.74 9.59 3.72
N LEU A 216 11.42 10.73 3.94
CA LEU A 216 11.84 11.62 2.85
C LEU A 216 12.83 10.95 1.89
N GLN A 217 13.78 10.16 2.40
CA GLN A 217 14.76 9.45 1.57
C GLN A 217 14.08 8.34 0.75
N ILE A 218 13.11 7.68 1.35
CA ILE A 218 12.32 6.63 0.71
C ILE A 218 11.43 7.22 -0.39
N GLU A 219 10.77 8.35 -0.13
CA GLU A 219 10.00 9.08 -1.14
C GLU A 219 10.89 9.52 -2.30
N GLN A 220 12.06 10.12 -2.03
CA GLN A 220 13.05 10.47 -3.05
C GLN A 220 13.46 9.28 -3.91
N TYR A 221 13.76 8.15 -3.27
CA TYR A 221 14.18 6.92 -3.94
C TYR A 221 13.08 6.38 -4.86
N TYR A 222 11.85 6.24 -4.37
CA TYR A 222 10.76 5.70 -5.17
C TYR A 222 10.31 6.66 -6.27
N ARG A 223 10.32 7.97 -6.02
CA ARG A 223 10.05 8.97 -7.05
C ARG A 223 11.06 8.91 -8.19
N ALA A 224 12.35 8.81 -7.87
CA ALA A 224 13.41 8.62 -8.86
C ALA A 224 13.22 7.33 -9.66
N MET A 225 12.92 6.22 -8.98
CA MET A 225 12.62 4.93 -9.60
C MET A 225 11.43 5.02 -10.56
N MET A 226 10.34 5.72 -10.19
CA MET A 226 9.18 5.93 -11.05
C MET A 226 9.51 6.75 -12.30
N ILE A 227 10.21 7.88 -12.13
CA ILE A 227 10.64 8.72 -13.26
C ILE A 227 11.53 7.92 -14.22
N ASN A 228 12.49 7.17 -13.68
CA ASN A 228 13.35 6.31 -14.47
C ASN A 228 12.55 5.24 -15.20
N THR A 229 11.53 4.66 -14.56
CA THR A 229 10.64 3.67 -15.18
C THR A 229 9.88 4.27 -16.35
N CYS A 230 9.25 5.43 -16.15
CA CYS A 230 8.56 6.16 -17.22
C CYS A 230 9.50 6.48 -18.39
N CYS A 231 10.74 6.91 -18.11
CA CYS A 231 11.74 7.18 -19.13
C CYS A 231 12.09 5.94 -19.96
N HIS A 232 12.27 4.77 -19.32
CA HIS A 232 12.58 3.53 -20.03
C HIS A 232 11.38 2.98 -20.83
N MET A 233 10.15 3.28 -20.40
CA MET A 233 8.93 2.88 -21.09
C MET A 233 8.49 3.86 -22.20
N GLY A 234 9.22 4.96 -22.40
CA GLY A 234 8.86 6.01 -23.37
C GLY A 234 7.68 6.89 -22.91
N TRP A 235 7.30 6.86 -21.64
CA TRP A 235 6.24 7.68 -21.07
C TRP A 235 6.79 9.05 -20.63
N LEU A 236 7.40 9.77 -21.58
CA LEU A 236 8.21 10.96 -21.29
C LEU A 236 7.37 12.09 -20.68
N GLN A 237 6.15 12.29 -21.16
CA GLN A 237 5.23 13.29 -20.58
C GLN A 237 4.93 12.98 -19.10
N GLN A 238 4.70 11.70 -18.76
CA GLN A 238 4.46 11.27 -17.39
C GLN A 238 5.71 11.46 -16.52
N ALA A 239 6.91 11.21 -17.07
CA ALA A 239 8.18 11.46 -16.39
C ALA A 239 8.36 12.94 -16.07
N VAL A 240 8.08 13.85 -17.01
CA VAL A 240 8.14 15.31 -16.80
C VAL A 240 7.10 15.76 -15.78
N ASN A 241 5.88 15.21 -15.83
CA ASN A 241 4.83 15.51 -14.86
C ASN A 241 5.21 15.05 -13.44
N LEU A 242 5.85 13.89 -13.30
CA LEU A 242 6.37 13.41 -12.01
C LEU A 242 7.50 14.30 -11.51
N LEU A 243 8.43 14.70 -12.38
CA LEU A 243 9.51 15.64 -12.06
C LEU A 243 8.95 16.97 -11.54
N HIS A 244 7.94 17.53 -12.21
CA HIS A 244 7.26 18.75 -11.78
C HIS A 244 6.57 18.61 -10.40
N LYS A 245 6.05 17.42 -10.07
CA LYS A 245 5.43 17.15 -8.76
C LYS A 245 6.45 16.89 -7.65
N SER A 246 7.75 16.82 -7.95
CA SER A 246 8.82 16.54 -6.99
C SER A 246 9.45 17.81 -6.40
N ASN A 247 8.74 18.94 -6.38
CA ASN A 247 9.29 20.26 -6.01
C ASN A 247 9.95 20.37 -4.62
N GLU A 248 9.69 19.42 -3.74
CA GLU A 248 10.25 19.38 -2.37
C GLU A 248 11.27 18.25 -2.18
N THR A 249 11.53 17.48 -3.23
CA THR A 249 12.15 16.16 -3.16
C THR A 249 13.39 16.15 -4.04
N ARG A 250 14.58 16.28 -3.44
CA ARG A 250 15.85 16.23 -4.19
C ARG A 250 16.00 14.86 -4.86
N LEU A 251 16.00 14.84 -6.19
CA LEU A 251 16.25 13.62 -6.95
C LEU A 251 17.76 13.43 -7.22
N PRO A 252 18.23 12.19 -7.41
CA PRO A 252 19.60 11.91 -7.83
C PRO A 252 19.91 12.53 -9.20
N GLN A 253 21.12 13.06 -9.38
CA GLN A 253 21.55 13.73 -10.62
C GLN A 253 21.36 12.84 -11.87
N ASP A 254 21.62 11.54 -11.73
CA ASP A 254 21.46 10.57 -12.81
C ASP A 254 20.02 10.50 -13.34
N THR A 255 19.02 10.77 -12.49
CA THR A 255 17.59 10.83 -12.87
C THR A 255 17.35 12.02 -13.79
N TYR A 256 17.91 13.20 -13.46
CA TYR A 256 17.82 14.40 -14.30
C TYR A 256 18.54 14.22 -15.64
N GLN A 257 19.71 13.58 -15.64
CA GLN A 257 20.44 13.29 -16.88
C GLN A 257 19.69 12.28 -17.75
N LEU A 258 19.07 11.27 -17.14
CA LEU A 258 18.28 10.27 -17.87
C LEU A 258 17.08 10.91 -18.59
N ILE A 259 16.28 11.73 -17.89
CA ILE A 259 15.09 12.34 -18.51
C ILE A 259 15.48 13.31 -19.63
N LEU A 260 16.49 14.17 -19.42
CA LEU A 260 16.97 15.09 -20.46
C LEU A 260 17.51 14.34 -21.68
N ARG A 261 18.27 13.26 -21.46
CA ARG A 261 18.76 12.42 -22.55
C ARG A 261 17.60 11.80 -23.32
N LYS A 262 16.62 11.23 -22.63
CA LYS A 262 15.47 10.54 -23.26
C LYS A 262 14.58 11.49 -24.05
N LEU A 263 14.33 12.70 -23.55
CA LEU A 263 13.59 13.73 -24.28
C LEU A 263 14.32 14.18 -25.57
N ARG A 264 15.65 14.35 -25.52
CA ARG A 264 16.45 14.65 -26.72
C ARG A 264 16.46 13.51 -27.72
N GLU A 265 16.57 12.27 -27.25
CA GLU A 265 16.49 11.07 -28.11
C GLU A 265 15.14 10.98 -28.84
N ASP A 266 14.06 11.48 -28.24
CA ASP A 266 12.71 11.54 -28.83
C ASP A 266 12.48 12.78 -29.71
N GLY A 267 13.38 13.76 -29.68
CA GLY A 267 13.24 15.04 -30.38
C GLY A 267 12.28 16.03 -29.71
N ASP A 268 11.92 15.82 -28.44
CA ASP A 268 11.03 16.69 -27.65
C ASP A 268 11.82 17.85 -27.01
N GLU A 269 12.22 18.83 -27.82
CA GLU A 269 12.97 20.02 -27.37
C GLU A 269 12.18 20.88 -26.37
N ASP A 270 10.85 20.96 -26.52
CA ASP A 270 9.98 21.68 -25.58
C ASP A 270 10.00 21.00 -24.20
N GLY A 271 9.90 19.68 -24.17
CA GLY A 271 10.04 18.87 -22.95
C GLY A 271 11.42 19.04 -22.30
N VAL A 272 12.49 19.13 -23.09
CA VAL A 272 13.86 19.40 -22.58
C VAL A 272 13.91 20.75 -21.87
N GLU A 273 13.38 21.82 -22.47
CA GLU A 273 13.39 23.15 -21.89
C GLU A 273 12.52 23.24 -20.63
N ILE A 274 11.37 22.55 -20.60
CA ILE A 274 10.53 22.43 -19.40
C ILE A 274 11.30 21.70 -18.29
N ALA A 275 11.90 20.54 -18.59
CA ALA A 275 12.65 19.76 -17.62
C ALA A 275 13.83 20.54 -17.03
N LYS A 276 14.62 21.25 -17.86
CA LYS A 276 15.72 22.11 -17.40
C LYS A 276 15.24 23.17 -16.40
N LYS A 277 14.14 23.87 -16.71
CA LYS A 277 13.57 24.89 -15.82
C LYS A 277 13.19 24.30 -14.46
N ILE A 278 12.56 23.12 -14.46
CA ILE A 278 12.20 22.42 -13.22
C ILE A 278 13.46 22.04 -12.42
N ILE A 279 14.47 21.48 -13.09
CA ILE A 279 15.74 21.08 -12.44
C ILE A 279 16.43 22.28 -11.79
N VAL A 280 16.55 23.41 -12.49
CA VAL A 280 17.15 24.63 -11.94
C VAL A 280 16.36 25.13 -10.72
N ALA A 281 15.04 25.10 -10.78
CA ALA A 281 14.19 25.49 -9.65
C ALA A 281 14.38 24.55 -8.45
N HIS A 282 14.49 23.23 -8.68
CA HIS A 282 14.77 22.24 -7.63
C HIS A 282 16.13 22.48 -6.97
N GLU A 283 17.18 22.67 -7.77
CA GLU A 283 18.53 22.93 -7.26
C GLU A 283 18.60 24.21 -6.43
N ALA A 284 17.92 25.27 -6.87
CA ALA A 284 17.81 26.51 -6.13
C ALA A 284 17.06 26.33 -4.79
N SER A 285 15.95 25.57 -4.79
CA SER A 285 15.18 25.25 -3.59
C SER A 285 16.01 24.47 -2.56
N VAL A 286 16.72 23.43 -3.01
CA VAL A 286 17.60 22.62 -2.16
C VAL A 286 18.77 23.45 -1.60
N ALA A 287 19.40 24.29 -2.44
CA ALA A 287 20.48 25.17 -1.99
C ALA A 287 20.01 26.17 -0.93
N TRP A 288 18.79 26.71 -1.10
CA TRP A 288 18.17 27.59 -0.12
C TRP A 288 17.89 26.86 1.20
N GLN A 289 17.32 25.65 1.15
CA GLN A 289 17.09 24.83 2.33
C GLN A 289 18.39 24.55 3.09
N MET A 290 19.44 24.09 2.41
CA MET A 290 20.75 23.83 3.03
C MET A 290 21.34 25.07 3.71
N ARG A 291 21.27 26.23 3.05
CA ARG A 291 21.72 27.51 3.64
C ARG A 291 20.89 27.88 4.87
N SER A 292 19.57 27.71 4.82
CA SER A 292 18.69 28.03 5.95
C SER A 292 18.98 27.15 7.16
N THR A 293 19.30 25.87 6.97
CA THR A 293 19.67 24.96 8.06
C THR A 293 21.02 25.33 8.67
N LEU A 294 22.01 25.74 7.86
CA LEU A 294 23.33 26.17 8.35
C LEU A 294 23.29 27.53 9.08
N LEU A 295 22.37 28.41 8.69
CA LEU A 295 22.24 29.75 9.26
C LEU A 295 21.34 29.81 10.51
N MET A 296 20.66 28.72 10.86
CA MET A 296 19.92 28.63 12.13
C MET A 296 20.91 28.38 13.28
N PRO A 297 21.23 29.38 14.12
CA PRO A 297 22.11 29.15 15.26
C PRO A 297 21.51 28.07 16.16
N SER A 298 22.34 27.11 16.57
CA SER A 298 22.05 25.92 17.40
C SER A 298 21.44 26.23 18.80
N ARG A 299 20.87 27.41 19.01
CA ARG A 299 20.31 27.87 20.29
C ARG A 299 18.88 27.37 20.56
N TYR A 300 18.22 26.70 19.62
CA TYR A 300 16.85 26.20 19.81
C TYR A 300 16.73 24.76 20.35
N HIS A 301 17.84 24.06 20.61
CA HIS A 301 17.79 22.70 21.18
C HIS A 301 17.83 22.62 22.73
N CYS A 302 17.85 23.73 23.46
CA CYS A 302 17.93 23.70 24.94
C CYS A 302 16.61 23.89 25.71
N TYR A 303 15.44 23.91 25.06
CA TYR A 303 14.17 24.29 25.74
C TYR A 303 13.18 23.15 26.03
N HIS A 304 13.63 21.89 26.22
CA HIS A 304 12.74 20.78 26.58
C HIS A 304 13.17 19.92 27.80
N GLY A 305 14.03 20.45 28.68
CA GLY A 305 14.52 19.71 29.87
C GLY A 305 14.00 20.15 31.24
N ALA A 306 13.12 21.16 31.34
CA ALA A 306 12.70 21.72 32.64
C ALA A 306 11.19 21.61 32.86
N GLN A 307 10.66 20.39 33.00
CA GLN A 307 9.40 20.16 33.71
C GLN A 307 9.68 19.51 35.06
N ALA A 308 9.80 20.40 36.04
CA ALA A 308 9.36 20.29 37.42
C ALA A 308 9.11 18.88 38.00
N THR A 309 10.10 18.35 38.71
CA THR A 309 9.85 17.55 39.93
C THR A 309 9.22 18.45 40.99
N GLN A 310 7.89 18.49 41.07
CA GLN A 310 7.19 18.99 42.26
C GLN A 310 7.28 17.92 43.35
N LYS A 311 8.12 18.20 44.35
CA LYS A 311 8.12 17.54 45.67
C LYS A 311 6.78 17.81 46.36
N GLU A 312 5.95 16.79 46.52
CA GLU A 312 4.93 16.79 47.58
C GLU A 312 5.58 16.29 48.88
N SER A 313 6.05 17.24 49.68
CA SER A 313 6.31 17.03 51.11
C SER A 313 5.04 17.38 51.88
N GLY A 314 4.21 16.38 52.17
CA GLY A 314 3.05 16.49 53.06
C GLY A 314 3.33 15.79 54.39
N THR A 315 3.65 16.58 55.41
CA THR A 315 3.88 16.14 56.79
C THR A 315 2.60 16.37 57.62
N LYS A 316 1.99 15.26 58.10
CA LYS A 316 1.24 15.09 59.38
C LYS A 316 -0.07 15.89 59.60
N PRO A 317 -0.99 15.45 60.50
CA PRO A 317 -0.79 14.97 61.89
C PRO A 317 -0.43 13.49 62.07
#